data_AF-A0A4Y2K1A8-F1
#
_entry.id   AF-A0A4Y2K1A8-F1
#
_cell.length_a   1.000
_cell.length_b   1.000
_cell.length_c   1.000
_cell.angle_alpha   90.00
_cell.angle_beta   90.00
_cell.angle_gamma   90.00
#
_symmetry.space_group_name_H-M   'P 1'
#
loop_
_entity.id
_entity.type
_entity.pdbx_description
1 polymer ?
#
loop_
_entity_poly.entity_id
_entity_poly.type
_entity_poly.pdbx_seq_one_letter_code
_entity_poly.pdbx_strand_id
1 'polypeptide(L)'
;MIYSALTRKTPYERKPRSGRSRVADILSDRRIQRTARGQKMSVREITRASRLQISKNTVHRRIIESRYIIHSKMARRLPLSKLHTSKRLQWARTDMSYGDKWKAVLFSDEKKNGTSMVLKRT
;
A
#
# COMPACT_ATOMS: atom_id res chain seq x y z
N MET A 1 -45.10 13.70 12.88
CA MET A 1 -43.93 12.81 13.05
C MET A 1 -43.20 13.04 14.38
N ILE A 2 -43.92 13.12 15.50
CA ILE A 2 -43.32 13.39 16.82
C ILE A 2 -43.45 12.17 17.74
N TYR A 3 -44.61 11.49 17.70
CA TYR A 3 -44.89 10.28 18.48
C TYR A 3 -43.84 9.16 18.32
N SER A 4 -43.31 8.93 17.12
CA SER A 4 -42.32 7.87 16.85
C SER A 4 -40.90 8.15 17.38
N ALA A 5 -40.61 9.41 17.72
CA ALA A 5 -39.33 9.82 18.32
C ALA A 5 -39.41 9.78 19.85
N LEU A 6 -40.58 10.07 20.42
CA LEU A 6 -40.82 10.10 21.87
C LEU A 6 -40.94 8.71 22.52
N THR A 7 -41.27 7.67 21.75
CA THR A 7 -41.42 6.29 22.25
C THR A 7 -40.11 5.50 22.27
N ARG A 8 -38.99 6.06 21.78
CA ARG A 8 -37.70 5.36 21.70
C ARG A 8 -36.82 5.70 22.90
N LYS A 9 -36.31 4.67 23.58
CA LYS A 9 -35.35 4.81 24.69
C LYS A 9 -33.92 5.14 24.23
N THR A 10 -33.63 5.04 22.93
CA THR A 10 -32.29 5.27 22.35
C THR A 10 -32.33 6.44 21.35
N PRO A 11 -31.22 7.18 21.17
CA PRO A 11 -31.14 8.30 20.22
C PRO A 11 -31.59 7.91 18.80
N TYR A 12 -32.26 8.82 18.11
CA TYR A 12 -32.80 8.56 16.77
C TYR A 12 -31.71 8.58 15.71
N GLU A 13 -31.22 7.40 15.35
CA GLU A 13 -30.42 7.23 14.13
C GLU A 13 -31.33 7.02 12.92
N ARG A 14 -31.16 7.86 11.91
CA ARG A 14 -31.85 7.70 10.63
C ARG A 14 -31.28 6.49 9.92
N LYS A 15 -32.15 5.56 9.52
CA LYS A 15 -31.75 4.45 8.64
C LYS A 15 -31.09 5.01 7.37
N PRO A 16 -30.02 4.39 6.85
CA PRO A 16 -29.40 4.78 5.59
C PRO A 16 -30.44 4.76 4.47
N ARG A 17 -30.44 5.82 3.65
CA ARG A 17 -31.27 5.87 2.44
C ARG A 17 -30.61 5.05 1.33
N SER A 18 -31.42 4.46 0.45
CA SER A 18 -30.96 3.59 -0.65
C SER A 18 -30.05 4.27 -1.69
N GLY A 19 -29.98 5.61 -1.69
CA GLY A 19 -29.08 6.38 -2.55
C GLY A 19 -29.33 6.14 -4.05
N ARG A 20 -28.48 6.74 -4.89
CA ARG A 20 -28.52 6.51 -6.34
C ARG A 20 -27.90 5.15 -6.66
N SER A 21 -28.53 4.40 -7.57
CA SER A 21 -27.95 3.16 -8.09
C SER A 21 -26.58 3.40 -8.72
N ARG A 22 -25.71 2.41 -8.59
CA ARG A 22 -24.34 2.48 -9.12
C ARG A 22 -24.37 2.33 -10.63
N VAL A 23 -23.56 3.15 -11.32
CA VAL A 23 -23.34 3.05 -12.77
C VAL A 23 -22.52 1.81 -13.14
N ALA A 24 -21.62 1.39 -12.24
CA ALA A 24 -20.74 0.25 -12.45
C ALA A 24 -21.36 -1.02 -11.84
N ASP A 25 -21.41 -2.09 -12.64
CA ASP A 25 -21.86 -3.43 -12.26
C ASP A 25 -20.75 -4.24 -11.55
N ILE A 26 -21.12 -5.31 -10.84
CA ILE A 26 -20.22 -6.23 -10.14
C ILE A 26 -19.14 -6.78 -11.09
N LEU A 27 -19.48 -7.11 -12.33
CA LEU A 27 -18.52 -7.61 -13.31
C LEU A 27 -17.50 -6.54 -13.71
N SER A 28 -17.95 -5.29 -13.82
CA SER A 28 -17.09 -4.16 -14.15
C SER A 28 -16.10 -3.86 -13.02
N ASP A 29 -16.55 -3.95 -11.76
CA ASP A 29 -15.71 -3.80 -10.57
C ASP A 29 -14.65 -4.92 -10.51
N ARG A 30 -15.03 -6.17 -10.77
CA ARG A 30 -14.09 -7.31 -10.86
C ARG A 30 -13.05 -7.11 -11.97
N ARG A 31 -13.45 -6.56 -13.12
CA ARG A 31 -12.52 -6.27 -14.23
C ARG A 31 -11.51 -5.20 -13.83
N ILE A 32 -11.96 -4.11 -13.20
CA ILE A 32 -11.09 -3.05 -12.66
C ILE A 32 -10.09 -3.64 -11.67
N GLN A 33 -10.55 -4.46 -10.72
CA GLN A 33 -9.71 -5.09 -9.70
C GLN A 33 -8.66 -6.02 -10.32
N ARG A 34 -9.05 -6.84 -11.30
CA ARG A 34 -8.13 -7.76 -11.99
C ARG A 34 -7.02 -6.99 -12.71
N THR A 35 -7.38 -5.93 -13.44
CA THR A 35 -6.42 -5.08 -14.14
C THR A 35 -5.49 -4.35 -13.16
N ALA A 36 -6.03 -3.84 -12.05
CA ALA A 36 -5.25 -3.10 -11.06
C ALA A 36 -4.29 -3.98 -10.24
N ARG A 37 -4.66 -5.22 -9.91
CA ARG A 37 -3.84 -6.13 -9.10
C ARG A 37 -2.59 -6.63 -9.83
N GLY A 38 -2.68 -6.87 -11.13
CA GLY A 38 -1.65 -7.57 -11.90
C GLY A 38 -0.43 -6.71 -12.25
N GLN A 39 -0.55 -5.38 -12.21
CA GLN A 39 0.44 -4.48 -12.82
C GLN A 39 0.60 -3.18 -12.01
N LYS A 40 1.78 -2.55 -12.10
CA LYS A 40 2.06 -1.23 -11.52
C LYS A 40 1.56 -0.14 -12.47
N MET A 41 0.25 0.05 -12.51
CA MET A 41 -0.41 0.97 -13.44
C MET A 41 -1.06 2.15 -12.71
N SER A 42 -1.11 3.29 -13.40
CA SER A 42 -1.91 4.44 -13.00
C SER A 42 -3.41 4.19 -13.21
N VAL A 43 -4.25 4.93 -12.49
CA VAL A 43 -5.72 4.89 -12.65
C VAL A 43 -6.15 5.13 -14.11
N ARG A 44 -5.44 6.03 -14.82
CA ARG A 44 -5.75 6.34 -16.23
C ARG A 44 -5.48 5.13 -17.13
N GLU A 45 -4.35 4.46 -16.93
CA GLU A 45 -4.00 3.26 -17.69
C GLU A 45 -4.95 2.10 -17.35
N ILE A 46 -5.34 1.95 -16.08
CA ILE A 46 -6.35 0.95 -15.66
C ILE A 46 -7.69 1.24 -16.35
N THR A 47 -8.10 2.50 -16.43
CA THR A 47 -9.33 2.90 -17.14
C THR A 47 -9.26 2.47 -18.61
N ARG A 48 -8.15 2.79 -19.29
CA ARG A 48 -7.92 2.39 -20.70
C ARG A 48 -7.89 0.87 -20.88
N ALA A 49 -7.16 0.16 -20.03
CA ALA A 49 -6.98 -1.29 -20.10
C ALA A 49 -8.25 -2.07 -19.71
N SER A 50 -9.09 -1.51 -18.84
CA SER A 50 -10.38 -2.10 -18.49
C SER A 50 -11.37 -2.06 -19.65
N ARG A 51 -11.17 -1.17 -20.66
CA ARG A 51 -12.07 -0.99 -21.81
C ARG A 51 -13.54 -0.78 -21.41
N LEU A 52 -13.76 -0.13 -20.27
CA LEU A 52 -15.09 0.20 -19.76
C LEU A 52 -15.41 1.66 -20.08
N GLN A 53 -16.67 1.95 -20.44
CA GLN A 53 -17.17 3.32 -20.62
C GLN A 53 -17.43 3.98 -19.25
N ILE A 54 -16.37 4.08 -18.43
CA ILE A 54 -16.44 4.52 -17.04
C ILE A 54 -15.38 5.60 -16.82
N SER A 55 -15.75 6.65 -16.07
CA SER A 55 -14.83 7.75 -15.77
C SER A 55 -13.67 7.31 -14.86
N LYS A 56 -12.50 7.96 -15.01
CA LYS A 56 -11.31 7.67 -14.18
C LYS A 56 -11.60 7.75 -12.67
N ASN A 57 -12.48 8.67 -12.27
CA ASN A 57 -12.82 8.90 -10.86
C ASN A 57 -13.63 7.75 -10.28
N THR A 58 -14.46 7.10 -11.11
CA THR A 58 -15.18 5.90 -10.70
C THR A 58 -14.21 4.74 -10.52
N VAL A 59 -13.27 4.55 -11.46
CA VAL A 59 -12.19 3.55 -11.32
C VAL A 59 -11.38 3.78 -10.04
N HIS A 60 -10.96 5.02 -9.77
CA HIS A 60 -10.23 5.37 -8.56
C HIS A 60 -11.00 5.00 -7.29
N ARG A 61 -12.28 5.39 -7.22
CA ARG A 61 -13.15 5.07 -6.09
C ARG A 61 -13.33 3.56 -5.92
N ARG A 62 -13.46 2.78 -7.00
CA ARG A 62 -13.55 1.31 -6.92
C ARG A 62 -12.29 0.66 -6.40
N ILE A 63 -11.13 1.23 -6.70
CA ILE A 63 -9.86 0.72 -6.16
C ILE A 63 -9.79 1.01 -4.66
N ILE A 64 -10.14 2.22 -4.20
CA ILE A 64 -10.14 2.59 -2.78
C ILE A 64 -11.19 1.83 -1.97
N GLU A 65 -12.40 1.68 -2.50
CA GLU A 65 -13.48 0.91 -1.87
C GLU A 65 -13.16 -0.60 -1.80
N SER A 66 -12.22 -1.08 -2.61
CA SER A 66 -11.85 -2.49 -2.62
C SER A 66 -11.03 -2.85 -1.38
N ARG A 67 -11.44 -3.91 -0.68
CA ARG A 67 -10.69 -4.45 0.47
C ARG A 67 -9.41 -5.18 0.10
N TYR A 68 -9.19 -5.45 -1.20
CA TYR A 68 -8.10 -6.31 -1.68
C TYR A 68 -6.90 -5.53 -2.22
N ILE A 69 -7.06 -4.25 -2.56
CA ILE A 69 -6.01 -3.46 -3.22
C ILE A 69 -5.62 -2.31 -2.30
N ILE A 70 -4.47 -2.45 -1.66
CA ILE A 70 -3.89 -1.39 -0.84
C ILE A 70 -2.88 -0.64 -1.70
N HIS A 71 -3.18 0.62 -1.98
CA HIS A 71 -2.19 1.51 -2.60
C HIS A 71 -1.10 1.84 -1.57
N SER A 72 0.13 1.43 -1.84
CA SER A 72 1.29 1.73 -1.00
C SER A 72 2.45 2.24 -1.85
N LYS A 73 3.15 3.25 -1.34
CA LYS A 73 4.35 3.79 -1.98
C LYS A 73 5.50 2.80 -1.78
N MET A 74 6.12 2.37 -2.87
CA MET A 74 7.32 1.52 -2.77
C MET A 74 8.42 2.26 -2.01
N ALA A 75 8.99 1.60 -1.00
CA ALA A 75 10.19 2.09 -0.34
C ALA A 75 11.34 2.18 -1.37
N ARG A 76 12.15 3.24 -1.27
CA ARG A 76 13.34 3.39 -2.11
C ARG A 76 14.30 2.24 -1.79
N ARG A 77 14.72 1.51 -2.82
CA ARG A 77 15.67 0.38 -2.71
C ARG A 77 16.70 0.49 -3.83
N LEU A 78 17.95 0.15 -3.52
CA LEU A 78 18.99 0.05 -4.54
C LEU A 78 18.66 -1.10 -5.50
N PRO A 79 18.78 -0.90 -6.83
CA PRO A 79 18.59 -1.98 -7.78
C PRO A 79 19.69 -3.03 -7.58
N LEU A 80 19.29 -4.28 -7.36
CA LEU A 80 20.22 -5.40 -7.26
C LEU A 80 20.23 -6.18 -8.57
N SER A 81 21.43 -6.45 -9.09
CA SER A 81 21.60 -7.42 -10.17
C SER A 81 21.44 -8.83 -9.61
N LYS A 82 21.17 -9.81 -10.47
CA LYS A 82 21.12 -11.23 -10.08
C LYS A 82 22.42 -11.66 -9.38
N LEU A 83 23.57 -11.18 -9.88
CA LEU A 83 24.88 -11.43 -9.29
C LEU A 83 25.00 -10.86 -7.87
N HIS A 84 24.54 -9.63 -7.63
CA HIS A 84 24.53 -9.05 -6.28
C HIS A 84 23.67 -9.88 -5.32
N THR A 85 22.48 -10.31 -5.76
CA THR A 85 21.57 -11.13 -4.94
C THR A 85 22.21 -12.47 -4.57
N SER A 86 22.83 -13.16 -5.53
CA SER A 86 23.50 -14.44 -5.27
C SER A 86 24.66 -14.31 -4.28
N LYS A 87 25.53 -13.31 -4.46
CA LYS A 87 26.67 -13.07 -3.55
C LYS A 87 26.20 -12.73 -2.13
N ARG A 88 25.19 -11.86 -1.99
CA ARG A 88 24.61 -11.51 -0.69
C ARG A 88 23.96 -12.71 -0.01
N LEU A 89 23.25 -13.55 -0.77
CA LEU A 89 22.62 -14.76 -0.24
C LEU A 89 23.67 -15.79 0.21
N GLN A 90 24.76 -15.95 -0.55
CA GLN A 90 25.85 -16.85 -0.19
C GLN A 90 26.52 -16.37 1.10
N TRP A 91 26.89 -15.10 1.19
CA TRP A 91 27.44 -14.48 2.40
C TRP A 91 26.49 -14.66 3.60
N ALA A 92 25.19 -14.42 3.44
CA ALA A 92 24.24 -14.61 4.53
C ALA A 92 24.17 -16.07 4.99
N ARG A 93 24.31 -17.05 4.09
CA ARG A 93 24.31 -18.47 4.48
C ARG A 93 25.57 -18.88 5.23
N THR A 94 26.74 -18.35 4.86
CA THR A 94 28.03 -18.69 5.47
C THR A 94 28.26 -17.95 6.77
N ASP A 95 27.95 -16.67 6.80
CA ASP A 95 28.34 -15.76 7.86
C ASP A 95 27.23 -15.53 8.89
N MET A 96 25.95 -15.78 8.61
CA MET A 96 24.93 -15.70 9.67
C MET A 96 25.10 -16.76 10.76
N SER A 97 25.67 -17.92 10.42
CA SER A 97 26.01 -18.99 11.39
C SER A 97 27.32 -18.76 12.16
N TYR A 98 27.94 -17.58 12.01
CA TYR A 98 29.27 -17.31 12.57
C TYR A 98 29.30 -17.20 14.11
N GLY A 99 28.14 -17.05 14.76
CA GLY A 99 27.96 -17.22 16.21
C GLY A 99 28.81 -16.24 17.03
N ASP A 100 29.48 -16.74 18.07
CA ASP A 100 30.29 -15.93 19.00
C ASP A 100 31.44 -15.18 18.33
N LYS A 101 31.86 -15.59 17.12
CA LYS A 101 32.90 -14.91 16.36
C LYS A 101 32.49 -13.50 15.93
N TRP A 102 31.19 -13.22 15.84
CA TRP A 102 30.68 -11.86 15.62
C TRP A 102 31.13 -10.88 16.69
N LYS A 103 31.40 -11.34 17.93
CA LYS A 103 31.86 -10.47 19.02
C LYS A 103 33.26 -9.88 18.80
N ALA A 104 34.05 -10.47 17.90
CA ALA A 104 35.38 -9.97 17.54
C ALA A 104 35.37 -9.06 16.30
N VAL A 105 34.23 -8.88 15.64
CA VAL A 105 34.14 -8.12 14.38
C VAL A 105 33.86 -6.64 14.66
N LEU A 106 34.75 -5.77 14.17
CA LEU A 106 34.54 -4.32 14.16
C LEU A 106 34.09 -3.88 12.77
N PHE A 107 32.97 -3.14 12.68
CA PHE A 107 32.46 -2.58 11.43
C PHE A 107 32.77 -1.10 11.31
N SER A 108 33.20 -0.66 10.12
CA SER A 108 33.37 0.75 9.76
C SER A 108 32.72 1.02 8.40
N ASP A 109 32.06 2.16 8.25
CA ASP A 109 31.54 2.65 6.97
C ASP A 109 31.70 4.17 6.90
N GLU A 110 31.98 4.68 5.72
CA GLU A 110 32.15 6.12 5.49
C GLU A 110 30.79 6.75 5.16
N LYS A 111 30.25 7.49 6.11
CA LYS A 111 29.07 8.33 5.86
C LYS A 111 29.50 9.76 5.56
N LYS A 112 29.02 10.32 4.45
CA LYS A 112 29.18 11.75 4.20
C LYS A 112 28.36 12.54 5.24
N ASN A 113 29.05 13.20 6.15
CA ASN A 113 28.42 14.04 7.17
C ASN A 113 27.94 15.34 6.50
N GLY A 114 26.64 15.42 6.21
CA GLY A 114 26.00 16.72 5.99
C GLY A 114 26.04 17.48 7.31
N THR A 115 26.69 18.64 7.32
CA THR A 115 26.93 19.49 8.49
C THR A 115 25.67 19.63 9.35
N SER A 116 25.65 18.97 10.51
CA SER A 116 24.85 19.36 11.67
C SER A 116 25.62 18.97 12.91
N MET A 117 26.33 19.94 13.47
CA MET A 117 26.87 19.83 14.82
C MET A 117 25.69 19.76 15.78
N VAL A 118 25.41 18.57 16.33
CA VAL A 118 24.65 18.46 17.57
C VAL A 118 25.65 18.07 18.64
N LEU A 119 26.16 19.10 19.34
CA LEU A 119 26.83 18.93 20.63
C LEU A 119 25.82 18.29 21.59
N LYS A 120 25.88 16.97 21.77
CA LYS A 120 25.30 16.35 22.95
C LYS A 120 26.22 16.69 24.12
N ARG A 121 25.84 17.70 24.90
CA ARG A 121 26.36 17.85 26.26
C ARG A 121 25.73 16.74 27.11
N THR A 122 26.62 16.05 27.83
CA THR A 122 26.33 15.11 28.91
C THR A 122 25.49 15.75 30.01
#